data_AF-A0A1B8SZV3-F1
#
_entry.id   AF-A0A1B8SZV3-F1
#
_cell.length_a   1.000
_cell.length_b   1.000
_cell.length_c   1.000
_cell.angle_alpha   90.00
_cell.angle_beta   90.00
_cell.angle_gamma   90.00
#
_symmetry.space_group_name_H-M   'P 1'
#
loop_
_entity.id
_entity.type
_entity.pdbx_description
1 polymer ?
#
loop_
_entity_poly.entity_id
_entity_poly.type
_entity_poly.pdbx_seq_one_letter_code
_entity_poly.pdbx_strand_id
1 'polypeptide(L)'
;MYWIEICTDGSYVMDGQEFPLLSEGIEELESNDGERSGNDWVKYSTPFELETEHGVFVWEVQLIEYLEPGVVSLLGYQITEYPAHVFLKDEVMFRIQDGWAYPTEPTLDLKPRVTKMRLA
;
A
#
# COMPACT_ATOMS: atom_id res chain seq x y z
N MET A 1 10.78 0.62 -8.21
CA MET A 1 10.81 0.49 -6.74
C MET A 1 9.51 1.08 -6.24
N TYR A 2 8.68 0.28 -5.57
CA TYR A 2 7.44 0.74 -4.95
C TYR A 2 7.70 1.00 -3.46
N TRP A 3 6.85 1.80 -2.85
CA TRP A 3 6.78 1.92 -1.39
C TRP A 3 5.33 2.11 -0.96
N ILE A 4 5.07 1.77 0.30
CA ILE A 4 3.78 2.04 0.93
C ILE A 4 3.79 3.49 1.43
N GLU A 5 2.77 4.25 1.06
CA GLU A 5 2.54 5.59 1.57
C GLU A 5 1.34 5.59 2.49
N ILE A 6 1.52 6.20 3.67
CA ILE A 6 0.45 6.47 4.61
C ILE A 6 -0.20 7.80 4.22
N CYS A 7 -1.49 7.76 3.91
CA CYS A 7 -2.21 8.87 3.28
C CYS A 7 -2.87 9.81 4.28
N THR A 8 -3.23 9.30 5.46
CA THR A 8 -4.02 10.03 6.45
C THR A 8 -3.65 9.59 7.85
N ASP A 9 -3.72 10.55 8.78
CA ASP A 9 -3.79 10.26 10.20
C ASP A 9 -5.14 9.61 10.54
N GLY A 10 -5.19 8.91 11.66
CA GLY A 10 -6.40 8.33 12.24
C GLY A 10 -6.68 8.86 13.64
N SER A 11 -7.64 8.25 14.33
CA SER A 11 -7.99 8.58 15.70
C SER A 11 -8.65 7.39 16.41
N TYR A 12 -8.51 7.34 17.73
CA TYR A 12 -9.20 6.39 18.59
C TYR A 12 -9.76 7.07 19.83
N VAL A 13 -10.70 6.42 20.49
CA VAL A 13 -11.35 6.88 21.72
C VAL A 13 -11.01 5.95 22.86
N MET A 14 -10.55 6.52 23.98
CA MET A 14 -10.31 5.84 25.25
C MET A 14 -11.01 6.64 26.36
N ASP A 15 -11.84 5.98 27.16
CA ASP A 15 -12.61 6.60 28.26
C ASP A 15 -13.39 7.87 27.86
N GLY A 16 -13.88 7.91 26.62
CA GLY A 16 -14.65 9.04 26.07
C GLY A 16 -13.81 10.23 25.60
N GLN A 17 -12.48 10.15 25.71
CA GLN A 17 -11.53 11.11 25.15
C GLN A 17 -10.95 10.58 23.83
N GLU A 18 -10.78 11.47 22.87
CA GLU A 18 -10.20 11.16 21.56
C GLU A 18 -8.70 11.43 21.53
N PHE A 19 -7.96 10.53 20.89
CA PHE A 19 -6.51 10.54 20.75
C PHE A 19 -6.11 10.33 19.29
N PRO A 20 -5.07 11.02 18.80
CA PRO A 20 -4.65 10.91 17.42
C PRO A 20 -3.84 9.63 17.17
N LEU A 21 -3.96 9.09 15.95
CA LEU A 21 -3.02 8.13 15.37
C LEU A 21 -2.24 8.88 14.29
N LEU A 22 -1.05 9.37 14.63
CA LEU A 22 -0.25 10.16 13.71
C LEU A 22 0.57 9.25 12.80
N SER A 23 0.36 9.41 11.49
CA SER A 23 1.04 8.65 10.44
C SER A 23 2.56 8.77 10.49
N GLU A 24 3.08 9.91 10.96
CA GLU A 24 4.52 10.16 11.12
C GLU A 24 5.22 9.21 12.12
N GLY A 25 4.45 8.65 13.06
CA GLY A 25 4.96 7.72 14.08
C GLY A 25 4.86 6.26 13.68
N ILE A 26 4.34 5.95 12.48
CA ILE A 26 4.15 4.57 12.04
C ILE A 26 5.46 4.02 11.51
N GLU A 27 5.86 2.86 12.04
CA GLU A 27 7.09 2.17 11.66
C GLU A 27 6.79 0.93 10.81
N GLU A 28 7.54 0.76 9.72
CA GLU A 28 7.49 -0.45 8.90
C GLU A 28 8.35 -1.55 9.56
N LEU A 29 7.77 -2.73 9.76
CA LEU A 29 8.46 -3.91 10.28
C LEU A 29 8.90 -4.86 9.17
N GLU A 30 9.66 -5.89 9.54
CA GLU A 30 10.15 -6.88 8.58
C GLU A 30 8.99 -7.60 7.87
N SER A 31 9.02 -7.53 6.53
CA SER A 31 8.03 -8.18 5.67
C SER A 31 8.17 -9.70 5.71
N ASN A 32 7.05 -10.41 5.72
CA ASN A 32 7.02 -11.85 5.66
C ASN A 32 6.53 -12.32 4.28
N ASP A 33 7.26 -13.26 3.68
CA ASP A 33 6.83 -13.95 2.47
C ASP A 33 5.56 -14.77 2.77
N GLY A 34 4.49 -14.50 2.02
CA GLY A 34 3.22 -15.18 2.17
C GLY A 34 3.09 -16.36 1.22
N GLU A 35 2.64 -16.08 0.00
CA GLU A 35 2.25 -17.09 -0.99
C GLU A 35 2.98 -16.85 -2.32
N ARG A 36 3.35 -17.91 -3.04
CA ARG A 36 4.00 -17.80 -4.34
C ARG A 36 3.43 -18.77 -5.35
N SER A 37 3.14 -18.27 -6.55
CA SER A 37 2.78 -19.10 -7.71
C SER A 37 3.94 -19.15 -8.70
N GLY A 38 4.84 -20.11 -8.52
CA GLY A 38 5.97 -20.33 -9.43
C GLY A 38 6.75 -19.05 -9.74
N ASN A 39 6.77 -18.68 -11.02
CA ASN A 39 7.37 -17.45 -11.55
C ASN A 39 6.33 -16.42 -11.98
N ASP A 40 5.06 -16.58 -11.60
CA ASP A 40 3.98 -15.68 -12.03
C ASP A 40 3.87 -14.50 -11.07
N TRP A 41 3.68 -14.79 -9.77
CA TRP A 41 3.49 -13.79 -8.74
C TRP A 41 3.93 -14.28 -7.35
N VAL A 42 4.22 -13.32 -6.48
CA VAL A 42 4.48 -13.50 -5.04
C VAL A 42 3.59 -12.54 -4.25
N LYS A 43 3.02 -13.03 -3.15
CA LYS A 43 2.31 -12.24 -2.15
C LYS A 43 3.15 -12.19 -0.89
N TYR A 44 3.18 -11.03 -0.26
CA TYR A 44 3.84 -10.82 1.01
C TYR A 44 3.02 -9.85 1.86
N SER A 45 3.20 -9.97 3.16
CA SER A 45 2.58 -9.12 4.16
C SER A 45 3.66 -8.28 4.83
N THR A 46 3.45 -6.98 4.89
CA THR A 46 4.33 -6.05 5.62
C THR A 46 3.57 -5.50 6.82
N PRO A 47 4.03 -5.77 8.06
CA PRO A 47 3.45 -5.17 9.25
C PRO A 47 3.88 -3.71 9.39
N PHE A 48 2.96 -2.85 9.82
CA PHE A 48 3.20 -1.47 10.22
C PHE A 48 2.72 -1.29 11.64
N GLU A 49 3.54 -0.68 12.51
CA GLU A 49 3.19 -0.50 13.92
C GLU A 49 3.18 0.97 14.34
N LEU A 50 2.35 1.28 15.35
CA LEU A 50 2.33 2.57 16.02
C LEU A 50 2.18 2.35 17.52
N GLU A 51 3.22 2.73 18.28
CA GLU A 51 3.13 2.80 19.73
C GLU A 51 2.42 4.09 20.16
N THR A 52 1.40 3.95 20.99
CA THR A 52 0.67 5.06 21.61
C THR A 52 0.77 4.93 23.14
N GLU A 53 0.34 5.96 23.86
CA GLU A 53 0.30 5.90 25.33
C GLU A 53 -0.63 4.80 25.88
N HIS A 54 -1.57 4.29 25.07
CA HIS A 54 -2.53 3.26 25.45
C HIS A 54 -2.18 1.86 24.90
N GLY A 55 -1.03 1.72 24.22
CA GLY A 55 -0.56 0.47 23.65
C GLY A 55 -0.30 0.57 22.14
N VAL A 56 -0.10 -0.57 21.50
CA VAL A 56 0.36 -0.68 20.12
C VAL A 56 -0.80 -0.99 19.18
N PHE A 57 -0.83 -0.31 18.03
CA PHE A 57 -1.63 -0.68 16.88
C PHE A 57 -0.74 -1.30 15.82
N VAL A 58 -1.16 -2.42 15.22
CA VAL A 58 -0.46 -3.09 14.13
C VAL A 58 -1.40 -3.27 12.95
N TRP A 59 -0.97 -2.79 11.79
CA TRP A 59 -1.63 -3.03 10.50
C TRP A 59 -0.83 -4.05 9.69
N GLU A 60 -1.51 -5.04 9.15
CA GLU A 60 -0.95 -5.94 8.15
C GLU A 60 -1.33 -5.41 6.75
N VAL A 61 -0.34 -4.95 5.99
CA VAL A 61 -0.51 -4.50 4.61
C VAL A 61 -0.16 -5.65 3.66
N GLN A 62 -1.09 -6.05 2.81
CA GLN A 62 -0.93 -7.17 1.89
C GLN A 62 -0.66 -6.68 0.47
N LEU A 63 0.39 -7.21 -0.13
CA LEU A 63 0.83 -6.86 -1.47
C LEU A 63 0.93 -8.10 -2.36
N ILE A 64 0.78 -7.90 -3.66
CA ILE A 64 1.10 -8.89 -4.68
C ILE A 64 2.05 -8.28 -5.70
N GLU A 65 3.17 -8.93 -5.94
CA GLU A 65 4.11 -8.62 -7.01
C GLU A 65 3.96 -9.64 -8.14
N TYR A 66 3.72 -9.15 -9.35
CA TYR A 66 3.70 -9.93 -10.57
C TYR A 66 5.09 -9.89 -11.20
N LEU A 67 5.74 -11.04 -11.32
CA LEU A 67 7.18 -11.12 -11.60
C LEU A 67 7.52 -10.79 -13.07
N GLU A 68 6.75 -11.29 -14.03
CA GLU A 68 6.99 -11.06 -15.46
C GLU A 68 6.61 -9.64 -15.97
N PRO A 69 5.65 -8.92 -15.38
CA PRO A 69 5.50 -7.48 -15.63
C PRO A 69 6.30 -6.59 -14.67
N GLY A 70 6.83 -7.12 -13.55
CA GLY A 70 7.55 -6.34 -12.53
C GLY A 70 6.68 -5.26 -11.87
N VAL A 71 5.38 -5.53 -11.70
CA VAL A 71 4.41 -4.59 -11.11
C VAL A 71 3.89 -5.10 -9.77
N VAL A 72 3.54 -4.18 -8.89
CA VAL A 72 3.00 -4.48 -7.57
C VAL A 72 1.60 -3.90 -7.43
N SER A 73 0.74 -4.59 -6.69
CA SER A 73 -0.58 -4.11 -6.34
C SER A 73 -0.84 -4.27 -4.85
N LEU A 74 -1.47 -3.26 -4.25
CA LEU A 74 -2.03 -3.35 -2.91
C LEU A 74 -3.28 -4.23 -2.95
N LEU A 75 -3.26 -5.33 -2.21
CA LEU A 75 -4.43 -6.20 -2.05
C LEU A 75 -5.37 -5.64 -0.98
N GLY A 76 -4.81 -5.03 0.06
CA GLY A 76 -5.55 -4.41 1.15
C GLY A 76 -4.67 -4.25 2.39
N TYR A 77 -5.28 -3.75 3.45
CA TYR A 77 -4.67 -3.70 4.77
C TYR A 77 -5.74 -3.90 5.85
N GLN A 78 -5.34 -4.40 7.00
CA GLN A 78 -6.22 -4.61 8.14
C GLN A 78 -5.46 -4.40 9.44
N ILE A 79 -6.14 -3.90 10.47
CA ILE A 79 -5.58 -3.92 11.83
C ILE A 79 -5.60 -5.35 12.36
N THR A 80 -4.44 -5.86 12.77
CA THR A 80 -4.27 -7.20 13.36
C THR A 80 -4.09 -7.15 14.88
N GLU A 81 -3.52 -6.06 15.40
CA GLU A 81 -3.37 -5.85 16.85
C GLU A 81 -3.76 -4.43 17.22
N TYR A 82 -4.47 -4.28 18.33
CA TYR A 82 -4.86 -2.99 18.90
C TYR A 82 -5.14 -3.13 20.40
N PRO A 83 -5.06 -2.04 21.19
CA PRO A 83 -5.33 -2.10 22.62
C PRO A 83 -6.78 -2.52 22.94
N ALA A 84 -6.98 -3.37 23.96
CA ALA A 84 -8.30 -3.98 24.23
C ALA A 84 -9.40 -2.99 24.66
N HIS A 85 -9.04 -1.79 25.09
CA HIS A 85 -9.96 -0.82 25.71
C HIS A 85 -10.21 0.43 24.85
N VAL A 86 -9.71 0.46 23.61
CA VAL A 86 -9.91 1.59 22.71
C VAL A 86 -10.97 1.31 21.67
N PHE A 87 -11.61 2.38 21.18
CA PHE A 87 -12.49 2.33 20.02
C PHE A 87 -11.83 3.08 18.87
N LEU A 88 -11.53 2.39 17.78
CA LEU A 88 -11.09 3.05 16.56
C LEU A 88 -12.22 3.93 16.01
N LYS A 89 -11.92 5.20 15.78
CA LYS A 89 -12.88 6.18 15.25
C LYS A 89 -12.57 6.49 13.80
N ASP A 90 -11.33 6.89 13.51
CA ASP A 90 -10.85 7.14 12.15
C ASP A 90 -9.61 6.25 11.90
N GLU A 91 -9.61 5.51 10.80
CA GLU A 91 -8.51 4.60 10.47
C GLU A 91 -7.44 5.27 9.61
N VAL A 92 -6.18 4.88 9.82
CA VAL A 92 -5.05 5.24 8.96
C VAL A 92 -5.23 4.56 7.59
N MET A 93 -4.96 5.29 6.50
CA MET A 93 -5.06 4.74 5.15
C MET A 93 -3.70 4.51 4.51
N PHE A 94 -3.54 3.36 3.86
CA PHE A 94 -2.34 3.01 3.11
C PHE A 94 -2.63 3.02 1.60
N ARG A 95 -1.69 3.52 0.81
CA ARG A 95 -1.67 3.36 -0.64
C ARG A 95 -0.33 2.84 -1.10
N ILE A 96 -0.34 2.13 -2.21
CA ILE A 96 0.88 1.89 -2.95
C ILE A 96 1.24 3.15 -3.74
N GLN A 97 2.49 3.57 -3.67
CA GLN A 97 3.07 4.48 -4.64
C GLN A 97 4.06 3.70 -5.50
N ASP A 98 3.78 3.70 -6.80
CA ASP A 98 4.84 3.42 -7.76
C ASP A 98 5.79 4.60 -7.74
N GLY A 99 7.03 4.36 -7.33
CA GLY A 99 8.10 5.32 -7.54
C GLY A 99 8.37 5.45 -9.03
N TRP A 100 7.57 6.27 -9.74
CA TRP A 100 7.65 6.60 -11.18
C TRP A 100 8.57 5.65 -11.96
N ALA A 101 8.20 4.38 -12.03
CA ALA A 101 8.81 3.51 -13.02
C ALA A 101 8.18 3.98 -14.32
N TYR A 102 8.91 4.83 -15.07
CA TYR A 102 8.64 4.93 -16.50
C TYR A 102 8.44 3.50 -16.99
N PRO A 103 7.31 3.17 -17.63
CA PRO A 103 7.26 1.92 -18.35
C PRO A 103 8.51 1.94 -19.23
N THR A 104 9.44 1.01 -19.02
CA THR A 104 10.35 0.62 -20.09
C THR A 104 9.44 0.06 -21.15
N GLU A 105 8.86 0.95 -21.96
CA GLU A 105 8.00 0.57 -23.07
C GLU A 105 8.78 -0.47 -23.87
N PRO A 106 8.21 -1.64 -24.19
CA PRO A 106 8.64 -2.28 -25.41
C PRO A 106 8.18 -1.32 -26.49
N THR A 107 9.10 -0.52 -27.04
CA THR A 107 8.88 0.42 -28.15
C THR A 107 7.79 -0.10 -29.07
N LEU A 108 6.57 0.37 -28.84
CA LEU A 108 5.43 0.04 -29.68
C LEU A 108 5.68 0.92 -30.88
N ASP A 109 6.26 0.32 -31.93
CA ASP A 109 6.62 0.96 -33.19
C ASP A 109 5.31 1.41 -33.87
N LEU A 110 4.71 2.47 -33.34
CA LEU A 110 3.54 3.16 -33.87
C LEU A 110 4.01 3.88 -35.11
N LYS A 111 4.19 3.13 -36.19
CA LYS A 111 4.36 3.70 -37.53
C LYS A 111 3.16 4.62 -37.75
N PRO A 112 3.38 5.93 -37.93
CA PRO A 112 2.27 6.84 -38.16
C PRO A 112 1.63 6.46 -39.49
N ARG A 113 0.43 5.87 -39.45
CA ARG A 113 -0.43 5.76 -40.62
C ARG A 113 -0.91 7.18 -40.95
N VAL A 114 -0.12 7.90 -41.74
CA VAL A 114 -0.55 9.15 -42.35
C VAL A 114 -1.60 8.80 -43.40
N THR A 115 -2.87 8.76 -42.99
CA THR A 115 -3.98 8.78 -43.94
C THR A 115 -4.15 10.21 -44.41
N LYS A 116 -3.59 10.54 -45.59
CA LYS A 116 -3.90 11.81 -46.27
C LYS A 116 -5.39 11.82 -46.60
N MET A 117 -6.20 12.50 -45.79
CA MET A 117 -7.52 12.93 -46.21
C MET A 117 -7.34 13.99 -47.31
N ARG A 118 -7.66 13.63 -48.55
CA ARG A 118 -7.94 14.62 -49.60
C ARG A 118 -9.33 15.17 -49.32
N LEU A 119 -9.41 16.44 -48.97
CA LEU A 119 -10.66 17.20 -49.07
C LEU A 119 -10.93 17.40 -50.57
N ALA A 120 -12.08 16.93 -51.03
CA ALA A 120 -12.65 17.23 -52.34
C ALA A 120 -13.76 18.27 -52.18
#